data_AF-A0A7Y6PTQ2-F1
#
_entry.id   AF-A0A7Y6PTQ2-F1
#
_cell.length_a   1.000
_cell.length_b   1.000
_cell.length_c   1.000
_cell.angle_alpha   90.00
_cell.angle_beta   90.00
_cell.angle_gamma   90.00
#
_symmetry.space_group_name_H-M   'P 1'
#
loop_
_entity.id
_entity.type
_entity.pdbx_description
1 polymer ?
#
loop_
_entity_poly.entity_id
_entity_poly.type
_entity_poly.pdbx_seq_one_letter_code
_entity_poly.pdbx_strand_id
1 'polypeptide(L)'
;MGNEFGMSPWTYLNVIGPSLFVIPLLLWLLALGPLLVYPVARWKAAKDPSRDDQIGIKFILHYFKLLAFHVVLLGAVTIVFTVISKDKSGKGDAYRAGFAFLLSGGIVLGAHFGLLARTNDRVFPTVRRLFAGYNVLLTGLVGFVALVLGFQALFAKGSSGNEGRLFFAMILVYCGAWAGLGIQFARLVFGDTGGASSGPPEVVLPPHGTSSQPAAGGPSLPSLGGGSFPPIDRQT
;
A
#
# COMPACT_ATOMS: atom_id res chain seq x y z
N MET A 1 39.15 -31.06 2.60
CA MET A 1 37.91 -30.39 3.03
C MET A 1 36.79 -31.00 2.20
N GLY A 2 36.12 -32.02 2.75
CA GLY A 2 35.00 -32.68 2.09
C GLY A 2 33.78 -31.77 2.11
N ASN A 3 32.89 -31.91 1.14
CA ASN A 3 31.65 -31.13 1.04
C ASN A 3 30.74 -31.42 2.25
N GLU A 4 30.94 -30.72 3.36
CA GLU A 4 30.21 -30.96 4.61
C GLU A 4 28.69 -30.76 4.46
N PHE A 5 28.25 -30.10 3.39
CA PHE A 5 26.84 -29.87 3.08
C PHE A 5 26.27 -30.79 1.99
N GLY A 6 27.07 -31.64 1.35
CA GLY A 6 26.61 -32.57 0.30
C GLY A 6 25.98 -31.92 -0.94
N MET A 7 25.83 -30.60 -0.98
CA MET A 7 25.27 -29.85 -2.10
C MET A 7 26.36 -29.51 -3.10
N SER A 8 26.10 -29.76 -4.39
CA SER A 8 27.00 -29.35 -5.45
C SER A 8 27.06 -27.82 -5.54
N PRO A 9 28.21 -27.21 -5.87
CA PRO A 9 28.31 -25.76 -6.09
C PRO A 9 27.28 -25.21 -7.10
N TRP A 10 26.90 -26.03 -8.09
CA TRP A 10 25.85 -25.71 -9.06
C TRP A 10 24.45 -25.62 -8.43
N THR A 11 24.16 -26.46 -7.45
CA THR A 11 22.90 -26.38 -6.67
C THR A 11 22.81 -25.06 -5.92
N TYR A 12 23.92 -24.63 -5.30
CA TYR A 12 24.00 -23.33 -4.64
C TYR A 12 23.76 -22.18 -5.62
N LEU A 13 24.41 -22.17 -6.78
CA LEU A 13 24.20 -21.12 -7.78
C LEU A 13 22.75 -21.07 -8.29
N ASN A 14 22.11 -22.22 -8.48
CA ASN A 14 20.74 -22.29 -8.99
C ASN A 14 19.67 -21.86 -7.97
N VAL A 15 19.89 -22.10 -6.68
CA VAL A 15 18.93 -21.73 -5.61
C VAL A 15 19.22 -20.33 -5.06
N ILE A 16 20.49 -20.04 -4.77
CA ILE A 16 20.90 -18.75 -4.19
C ILE A 16 20.87 -17.66 -5.27
N GLY A 17 21.29 -17.95 -6.50
CA GLY A 17 21.41 -16.95 -7.57
C GLY A 17 20.12 -16.14 -7.77
N PRO A 18 18.97 -16.77 -8.06
CA PRO A 18 17.70 -16.06 -8.20
C PRO A 18 17.29 -15.34 -6.91
N SER A 19 17.48 -15.98 -5.76
CA SER A 19 17.10 -15.41 -4.45
C SER A 19 17.86 -14.13 -4.13
N LEU A 20 19.14 -14.04 -4.51
CA LEU A 20 19.99 -12.85 -4.33
C LEU A 20 19.52 -11.65 -5.14
N PHE A 21 18.78 -11.86 -6.23
CA PHE A 21 18.22 -10.75 -7.01
C PHE A 21 16.78 -10.45 -6.60
N VAL A 22 15.97 -11.49 -6.44
CA VAL A 22 14.53 -11.35 -6.19
C VAL A 22 14.26 -10.77 -4.81
N ILE A 23 14.96 -11.22 -3.76
CA ILE A 23 14.71 -10.71 -2.39
C ILE A 23 15.06 -9.23 -2.28
N PRO A 24 16.26 -8.75 -2.71
CA PRO A 24 16.55 -7.31 -2.68
C PRO A 24 15.60 -6.50 -3.54
N LEU A 25 15.19 -7.01 -4.71
CA LEU A 25 14.20 -6.33 -5.55
C LEU A 25 12.85 -6.18 -4.84
N LEU A 26 12.36 -7.24 -4.19
CA LEU A 26 11.11 -7.19 -3.43
C LEU A 26 11.19 -6.25 -2.23
N LEU A 27 12.31 -6.26 -1.51
CA LEU A 27 12.56 -5.33 -0.41
C LEU A 27 12.65 -3.88 -0.90
N TRP A 28 13.32 -3.66 -2.03
CA TRP A 28 13.41 -2.36 -2.68
C TRP A 28 12.03 -1.85 -3.11
N LEU A 29 11.22 -2.70 -3.75
CA LEU A 29 9.84 -2.36 -4.08
C LEU A 29 9.03 -2.07 -2.82
N LEU A 30 9.10 -2.90 -1.79
CA LEU A 30 8.35 -2.68 -0.54
C LEU A 30 8.72 -1.34 0.14
N ALA A 31 10.02 -1.01 0.22
CA ALA A 31 10.51 0.15 0.95
C ALA A 31 10.53 1.46 0.12
N LEU A 32 10.91 1.38 -1.15
CA LEU A 32 11.15 2.56 -2.00
C LEU A 32 10.10 2.71 -3.09
N GLY A 33 9.42 1.64 -3.50
CA GLY A 33 8.37 1.71 -4.52
C GLY A 33 7.26 2.73 -4.19
N PRO A 34 6.77 2.83 -2.95
CA PRO A 34 5.81 3.87 -2.57
C PRO A 34 6.31 5.29 -2.78
N LEU A 35 7.62 5.56 -2.68
CA LEU A 35 8.16 6.90 -2.95
C LEU A 35 7.91 7.36 -4.38
N LEU A 36 7.77 6.44 -5.34
CA LEU A 36 7.39 6.75 -6.72
C LEU A 36 5.88 7.04 -6.85
N VAL A 37 5.06 6.52 -5.94
CA VAL A 37 3.60 6.74 -5.94
C VAL A 37 3.27 8.17 -5.51
N TYR A 38 4.06 8.79 -4.63
CA TYR A 38 3.80 10.14 -4.14
C TYR A 38 3.84 11.22 -5.24
N PRO A 39 4.89 11.33 -6.07
CA PRO A 39 4.91 12.28 -7.19
C PRO A 39 3.73 12.08 -8.15
N VAL A 40 3.35 10.82 -8.43
CA VAL A 40 2.20 10.51 -9.30
C VAL A 40 0.90 11.01 -8.68
N ALA A 41 0.70 10.79 -7.38
CA ALA A 41 -0.47 11.29 -6.65
C ALA A 41 -0.52 12.81 -6.66
N ARG A 42 0.62 13.48 -6.42
CA ARG A 42 0.72 14.94 -6.39
C ARG A 42 0.50 15.56 -7.77
N TRP A 43 1.05 14.96 -8.81
CA TRP A 43 0.85 15.39 -10.19
C TRP A 43 -0.61 15.27 -10.61
N LYS A 44 -1.29 14.17 -10.24
CA LYS A 44 -2.74 14.03 -10.47
C LYS A 44 -3.55 15.08 -9.71
N ALA A 45 -3.25 15.30 -8.43
CA ALA A 45 -3.96 16.29 -7.62
C ALA A 45 -3.77 17.73 -8.12
N ALA A 46 -2.63 18.06 -8.75
CA ALA A 46 -2.39 19.39 -9.32
C ALA A 46 -3.26 19.69 -10.56
N LYS A 47 -3.82 18.66 -11.20
CA LYS A 47 -4.72 18.81 -12.36
C LYS A 47 -6.20 18.85 -11.98
N ASP A 48 -6.52 18.55 -10.73
CA ASP A 48 -7.90 18.54 -10.23
C ASP A 48 -8.29 19.95 -9.75
N PRO A 49 -9.44 20.51 -10.16
CA PRO A 49 -9.93 21.78 -9.62
C PRO A 49 -10.13 21.75 -8.09
N SER A 50 -10.39 20.56 -7.54
CA SER A 50 -10.55 20.34 -6.11
C SER A 50 -9.24 19.89 -5.47
N ARG A 51 -8.56 20.81 -4.78
CA ARG A 51 -7.24 20.55 -4.18
C ARG A 51 -7.38 19.78 -2.86
N ASP A 52 -6.78 18.60 -2.77
CA ASP A 52 -6.68 17.84 -1.51
C ASP A 52 -5.46 18.28 -0.69
N ASP A 53 -5.70 19.03 0.38
CA ASP A 53 -4.66 19.51 1.30
C ASP A 53 -4.09 18.41 2.20
N GLN A 54 -4.76 17.26 2.31
CA GLN A 54 -4.36 16.14 3.17
C GLN A 54 -3.59 15.03 2.43
N ILE A 55 -3.14 15.28 1.19
CA ILE A 55 -2.50 14.24 0.37
C ILE A 55 -1.25 13.64 1.03
N GLY A 56 -0.43 14.47 1.68
CA GLY A 56 0.82 14.04 2.32
C GLY A 56 0.57 13.11 3.51
N ILE A 57 -0.36 13.49 4.40
CA ILE A 57 -0.69 12.67 5.56
C ILE A 57 -1.37 11.36 5.15
N LYS A 58 -2.27 11.37 4.16
CA LYS A 58 -2.86 10.13 3.61
C LYS A 58 -1.81 9.20 3.03
N PHE A 59 -0.85 9.76 2.29
CA PHE A 59 0.22 8.97 1.68
C PHE A 59 1.02 8.22 2.76
N ILE A 60 1.48 8.94 3.80
CA ILE A 60 2.23 8.34 4.90
C ILE A 60 1.39 7.28 5.62
N LEU A 61 0.12 7.58 5.91
CA LEU A 61 -0.77 6.64 6.58
C LEU A 61 -1.01 5.36 5.77
N HIS A 62 -1.25 5.46 4.45
CA HIS A 62 -1.38 4.28 3.59
C HIS A 62 -0.06 3.52 3.43
N TYR A 63 1.09 4.21 3.44
CA TYR A 63 2.40 3.56 3.37
C TYR A 63 2.67 2.70 4.62
N PHE A 64 2.51 3.25 5.83
CA PHE A 64 2.66 2.47 7.05
C PHE A 64 1.61 1.38 7.18
N LYS A 65 0.37 1.63 6.75
CA LYS A 65 -0.68 0.59 6.66
C LYS A 65 -0.24 -0.57 5.77
N LEU A 66 0.37 -0.29 4.62
CA LEU A 66 0.89 -1.30 3.71
C LEU A 66 2.03 -2.11 4.34
N LEU A 67 3.00 -1.44 4.97
CA LEU A 67 4.09 -2.14 5.67
C LEU A 67 3.57 -3.04 6.79
N ALA A 68 2.67 -2.52 7.63
CA ALA A 68 2.05 -3.27 8.72
C ALA A 68 1.28 -4.49 8.21
N PHE A 69 0.57 -4.36 7.08
CA PHE A 69 -0.10 -5.47 6.42
C PHE A 69 0.88 -6.57 5.98
N HIS A 70 2.01 -6.21 5.38
CA HIS A 70 3.03 -7.20 5.01
C HIS A 70 3.70 -7.87 6.21
N VAL A 71 3.85 -7.17 7.33
CA VAL A 71 4.30 -7.77 8.60
C VAL A 71 3.28 -8.79 9.13
N VAL A 72 1.98 -8.49 9.02
CA VAL A 72 0.92 -9.46 9.36
C VAL A 72 0.99 -10.69 8.46
N LEU A 73 1.13 -10.52 7.14
CA LEU A 73 1.28 -11.63 6.21
C LEU A 73 2.52 -12.48 6.50
N LEU A 74 3.65 -11.85 6.87
CA LEU A 74 4.85 -12.55 7.29
C LEU A 74 4.58 -13.41 8.53
N GLY A 75 3.93 -12.85 9.56
CA GLY A 75 3.53 -13.60 10.75
C GLY A 75 2.62 -14.79 10.42
N ALA A 76 1.64 -14.59 9.52
CA ALA A 76 0.76 -15.65 9.05
C ALA A 76 1.53 -16.76 8.29
N VAL A 77 2.47 -16.40 7.42
CA VAL A 77 3.35 -17.37 6.75
C VAL A 77 4.13 -18.18 7.78
N THR A 78 4.75 -17.53 8.77
CA THR A 78 5.52 -18.22 9.82
C THR A 78 4.64 -19.21 10.59
N ILE A 79 3.42 -18.82 10.96
CA ILE A 79 2.48 -19.70 11.67
C ILE A 79 2.08 -20.89 10.78
N VAL A 80 1.63 -20.65 9.54
CA VAL A 80 1.22 -21.71 8.61
C VAL A 80 2.37 -22.68 8.35
N PHE A 81 3.58 -22.16 8.09
CA PHE A 81 4.79 -22.95 7.92
C PHE A 81 5.09 -23.81 9.15
N THR A 82 4.98 -23.25 10.36
CA THR A 82 5.22 -23.98 11.62
C THR A 82 4.22 -25.10 11.84
N VAL A 83 2.95 -24.87 11.48
CA VAL A 83 1.88 -25.88 11.55
C VAL A 83 2.20 -27.07 10.64
N ILE A 84 2.53 -26.81 9.37
CA ILE A 84 2.76 -27.87 8.38
C ILE A 84 4.16 -28.49 8.46
N SER A 85 5.11 -27.84 9.14
CA SER A 85 6.46 -28.36 9.34
C SER A 85 6.43 -29.65 10.17
N LYS A 86 7.24 -30.63 9.76
CA LYS A 86 7.49 -31.87 10.52
C LYS A 86 8.56 -31.70 11.59
N ASP A 87 9.36 -30.63 11.53
CA ASP A 87 10.37 -30.35 12.54
C ASP A 87 9.69 -29.97 13.84
N LYS A 88 9.94 -30.74 14.91
CA LYS A 88 9.40 -30.48 16.25
C LYS A 88 10.31 -29.57 17.06
N SER A 89 11.62 -29.61 16.79
CA SER A 89 12.57 -28.70 17.42
C SER A 89 12.34 -27.28 16.90
N GLY A 90 12.25 -26.29 17.78
CA GLY A 90 12.09 -24.89 17.37
C GLY A 90 10.68 -24.43 17.01
N LYS A 91 9.65 -25.30 17.03
CA LYS A 91 8.26 -24.85 16.79
C LYS A 91 7.81 -23.76 17.75
N GLY A 92 8.21 -23.86 19.03
CA GLY A 92 7.89 -22.86 20.04
C GLY A 92 8.41 -21.47 19.67
N ASP A 93 9.67 -21.38 19.24
CA ASP A 93 10.27 -20.11 18.85
C ASP A 93 9.67 -19.57 17.55
N ALA A 94 9.39 -20.45 16.58
CA ALA A 94 8.72 -20.07 15.34
C ALA A 94 7.30 -19.52 15.59
N TYR A 95 6.51 -20.16 16.46
CA TYR A 95 5.20 -19.61 16.85
C TYR A 95 5.32 -18.27 17.57
N ARG A 96 6.28 -18.12 18.50
CA ARG A 96 6.51 -16.84 19.18
C ARG A 96 6.84 -15.73 18.19
N ALA A 97 7.73 -15.99 17.23
CA ALA A 97 8.04 -15.04 16.17
C ALA A 97 6.82 -14.73 15.29
N GLY A 98 6.09 -15.75 14.85
CA GLY A 98 4.89 -15.60 14.02
C GLY A 98 3.81 -14.76 14.71
N PHE A 99 3.52 -15.02 15.98
CA PHE A 99 2.57 -14.23 16.76
C PHE A 99 3.10 -12.83 17.07
N ALA A 100 4.41 -12.65 17.31
CA ALA A 100 5.00 -11.33 17.50
C ALA A 100 4.78 -10.44 16.27
N PHE A 101 5.03 -10.96 15.06
CA PHE A 101 4.76 -10.24 13.81
C PHE A 101 3.26 -9.99 13.60
N LEU A 102 2.43 -11.02 13.79
CA LEU A 102 0.99 -10.91 13.56
C LEU A 102 0.34 -9.89 14.49
N LEU A 103 0.67 -9.89 15.79
CA LEU A 103 0.11 -8.97 16.76
C LEU A 103 0.64 -7.55 16.58
N SER A 104 1.96 -7.37 16.45
CA SER A 104 2.54 -6.03 16.26
C SER A 104 2.09 -5.38 14.96
N GLY A 105 2.14 -6.14 13.85
CA GLY A 105 1.62 -5.70 12.55
C GLY A 105 0.13 -5.39 12.62
N GLY A 106 -0.66 -6.24 13.30
CA GLY A 106 -2.10 -6.06 13.43
C GLY A 106 -2.49 -4.79 14.19
N ILE A 107 -1.79 -4.48 15.30
CA ILE A 107 -2.00 -3.26 16.08
C ILE A 107 -1.70 -2.02 15.24
N VAL A 108 -0.54 -1.99 14.58
CA VAL A 108 -0.15 -0.85 13.72
C VAL A 108 -1.13 -0.71 12.56
N LEU A 109 -1.53 -1.82 11.93
CA LEU A 109 -2.50 -1.83 10.84
C LEU A 109 -3.85 -1.24 11.27
N GLY A 110 -4.38 -1.69 12.42
CA GLY A 110 -5.63 -1.18 13.00
C GLY A 110 -5.57 0.30 13.36
N ALA A 111 -4.47 0.75 13.96
CA ALA A 111 -4.26 2.17 14.27
C ALA A 111 -4.31 3.04 13.00
N HIS A 112 -3.66 2.60 11.92
CA HIS A 112 -3.66 3.33 10.66
C HIS A 112 -5.03 3.34 9.96
N PHE A 113 -5.82 2.27 10.08
CA PHE A 113 -7.23 2.31 9.65
C PHE A 113 -8.03 3.36 10.43
N GLY A 114 -7.86 3.41 11.76
CA GLY A 114 -8.51 4.41 12.62
C GLY A 114 -8.13 5.85 12.25
N LEU A 115 -6.84 6.09 12.02
CA LEU A 115 -6.33 7.41 11.61
C LEU A 115 -6.82 7.82 10.21
N LEU A 116 -6.82 6.90 9.23
CA LEU A 116 -7.35 7.18 7.89
C LEU A 116 -8.84 7.55 7.94
N ALA A 117 -9.61 6.94 8.85
CA ALA A 117 -11.02 7.27 9.06
C ALA A 117 -11.23 8.72 9.56
N ARG A 118 -10.20 9.37 10.10
CA ARG A 118 -10.22 10.79 10.54
C ARG A 118 -9.79 11.77 9.43
N THR A 119 -9.42 11.28 8.26
CA THR A 119 -9.04 12.10 7.10
C THR A 119 -10.18 12.20 6.07
N ASN A 120 -10.05 13.09 5.08
CA ASN A 120 -10.95 13.17 3.94
C ASN A 120 -10.69 12.07 2.86
N ASP A 121 -10.16 10.89 3.22
CA ASP A 121 -9.80 9.79 2.30
C ASP A 121 -11.00 9.20 1.53
N ARG A 122 -12.21 9.33 2.08
CA ARG A 122 -13.45 8.94 1.41
C ARG A 122 -13.88 9.92 0.32
N VAL A 123 -13.64 11.22 0.53
CA VAL A 123 -14.01 12.29 -0.40
C VAL A 123 -13.00 12.38 -1.55
N PHE A 124 -11.71 12.26 -1.22
CA PHE A 124 -10.61 12.25 -2.20
C PHE A 124 -9.90 10.88 -2.20
N PRO A 125 -10.40 9.89 -2.98
CA PRO A 125 -9.94 8.51 -2.92
C PRO A 125 -8.67 8.22 -3.72
N THR A 126 -8.02 9.24 -4.30
CA THR A 126 -6.87 9.07 -5.21
C THR A 126 -5.73 8.29 -4.57
N VAL A 127 -5.31 8.67 -3.36
CA VAL A 127 -4.23 7.98 -2.63
C VAL A 127 -4.64 6.55 -2.28
N ARG A 128 -5.87 6.36 -1.78
CA ARG A 128 -6.43 5.04 -1.47
C ARG A 128 -6.40 4.11 -2.68
N ARG A 129 -6.84 4.57 -3.85
CA ARG A 129 -6.86 3.78 -5.09
C ARG A 129 -5.45 3.41 -5.55
N LEU A 130 -4.50 4.35 -5.48
CA LEU A 130 -3.10 4.09 -5.83
C LEU A 130 -2.47 3.02 -4.92
N PHE A 131 -2.61 3.16 -3.60
CA PHE A 131 -2.06 2.17 -2.66
C PHE A 131 -2.79 0.83 -2.70
N ALA A 132 -4.10 0.81 -2.98
CA ALA A 132 -4.83 -0.44 -3.18
C ALA A 132 -4.29 -1.21 -4.40
N GLY A 133 -4.10 -0.53 -5.54
CA GLY A 133 -3.51 -1.13 -6.73
C GLY A 133 -2.07 -1.58 -6.49
N TYR A 134 -1.27 -0.75 -5.80
CA TYR A 134 0.11 -1.09 -5.45
C TYR A 134 0.20 -2.31 -4.54
N ASN A 135 -0.69 -2.42 -3.53
CA ASN A 135 -0.73 -3.56 -2.62
C ASN A 135 -1.14 -4.86 -3.35
N VAL A 136 -2.11 -4.79 -4.27
CA VAL A 136 -2.47 -5.93 -5.13
C VAL A 136 -1.26 -6.36 -5.98
N LEU A 137 -0.54 -5.42 -6.60
CA LEU A 137 0.64 -5.73 -7.39
C LEU A 137 1.73 -6.38 -6.55
N LEU A 138 2.05 -5.83 -5.37
CA LEU A 138 3.12 -6.32 -4.52
C LEU A 138 2.80 -7.70 -3.93
N THR A 139 1.59 -7.90 -3.40
CA THR A 139 1.16 -9.21 -2.91
C THR A 139 1.10 -10.26 -4.02
N GLY A 140 0.62 -9.88 -5.20
CA GLY A 140 0.60 -10.75 -6.38
C GLY A 140 2.01 -11.15 -6.84
N LEU A 141 2.95 -10.19 -6.84
CA LEU A 141 4.34 -10.45 -7.20
C LEU A 141 5.02 -11.42 -6.22
N VAL A 142 4.84 -11.22 -4.91
CA VAL A 142 5.37 -12.15 -3.89
C VAL A 142 4.74 -13.53 -4.03
N GLY A 143 3.42 -13.62 -4.23
CA GLY A 143 2.71 -14.88 -4.48
C GLY A 143 3.20 -15.59 -5.75
N PHE A 144 3.43 -14.85 -6.84
CA PHE A 144 3.98 -15.37 -8.08
C PHE A 144 5.40 -15.93 -7.90
N VAL A 145 6.28 -15.19 -7.22
CA VAL A 145 7.63 -15.68 -6.86
C VAL A 145 7.53 -16.95 -6.03
N ALA A 146 6.65 -16.99 -5.02
CA ALA A 146 6.42 -18.16 -4.18
C ALA A 146 5.96 -19.38 -5.00
N LEU A 147 5.08 -19.16 -5.99
CA LEU A 147 4.63 -20.21 -6.93
C LEU A 147 5.79 -20.75 -7.76
N VAL A 148 6.57 -19.86 -8.38
CA VAL A 148 7.72 -20.26 -9.21
C VAL A 148 8.72 -21.07 -8.40
N LEU A 149 9.11 -20.58 -7.22
CA LEU A 149 10.06 -21.28 -6.35
C LEU A 149 9.47 -22.59 -5.78
N GLY A 150 8.17 -22.60 -5.47
CA GLY A 150 7.46 -23.80 -5.04
C GLY A 150 7.45 -24.90 -6.11
N PHE A 151 7.18 -24.54 -7.37
CA PHE A 151 7.26 -25.49 -8.49
C PHE A 151 8.69 -25.95 -8.76
N GLN A 152 9.67 -25.05 -8.70
CA GLN A 152 11.08 -25.43 -8.81
C GLN A 152 11.47 -26.44 -7.72
N ALA A 153 11.08 -26.20 -6.47
CA ALA A 153 11.31 -27.12 -5.37
C ALA A 153 10.58 -28.46 -5.55
N LEU A 154 9.37 -28.46 -6.14
CA LEU A 154 8.60 -29.67 -6.40
C LEU A 154 9.26 -30.57 -7.46
N PHE A 155 9.84 -29.98 -8.50
CA PHE A 155 10.49 -30.72 -9.59
C PHE A 155 11.99 -30.96 -9.37
N ALA A 156 12.61 -30.31 -8.38
CA ALA A 156 13.97 -30.60 -8.00
C ALA A 156 14.08 -32.08 -7.55
N LYS A 157 15.07 -32.80 -8.09
CA LYS A 157 15.31 -34.21 -7.78
C LYS A 157 15.77 -34.33 -6.32
N GLY A 158 14.84 -34.62 -5.40
CA GLY A 158 15.10 -34.74 -3.97
C GLY A 158 13.84 -34.46 -3.14
N SER A 159 13.90 -34.72 -1.84
CA SER A 159 12.84 -34.29 -0.93
C SER A 159 12.94 -32.79 -0.72
N SER A 160 11.97 -32.03 -1.26
CA SER A 160 11.85 -30.58 -1.02
C SER A 160 11.67 -30.21 0.46
N GLY A 161 11.48 -31.21 1.33
CA GLY A 161 11.71 -31.12 2.77
C GLY A 161 10.93 -30.00 3.44
N ASN A 162 11.66 -29.07 4.05
CA ASN A 162 11.09 -27.88 4.69
C ASN A 162 10.90 -26.71 3.70
N GLU A 163 11.74 -26.60 2.67
CA GLU A 163 11.67 -25.50 1.70
C GLU A 163 10.37 -25.54 0.91
N GLY A 164 9.98 -26.71 0.41
CA GLY A 164 8.70 -26.89 -0.29
C GLY A 164 7.49 -26.50 0.58
N ARG A 165 7.57 -26.76 1.90
CA ARG A 165 6.52 -26.33 2.84
C ARG A 165 6.51 -24.83 3.06
N LEU A 166 7.68 -24.19 3.14
CA LEU A 166 7.76 -22.74 3.24
C LEU A 166 7.12 -22.09 2.01
N PHE A 167 7.48 -22.53 0.80
CA PHE A 167 6.89 -22.01 -0.42
C PHE A 167 5.37 -22.26 -0.47
N PHE A 168 4.92 -23.45 -0.05
CA PHE A 168 3.49 -23.74 0.05
C PHE A 168 2.76 -22.79 1.04
N ALA A 169 3.35 -22.52 2.21
CA ALA A 169 2.81 -21.55 3.16
C ALA A 169 2.74 -20.14 2.58
N MET A 170 3.79 -19.70 1.86
CA MET A 170 3.78 -18.40 1.18
C MET A 170 2.72 -18.34 0.08
N ILE A 171 2.57 -19.39 -0.75
CA ILE A 171 1.53 -19.46 -1.78
C ILE A 171 0.15 -19.31 -1.13
N LEU A 172 -0.15 -20.10 -0.09
CA LEU A 172 -1.45 -20.06 0.58
C LEU A 172 -1.76 -18.66 1.11
N VAL A 173 -0.81 -18.03 1.81
CA VAL A 173 -1.01 -16.73 2.45
C VAL A 173 -1.05 -15.59 1.43
N TYR A 174 -0.04 -15.49 0.57
CA TYR A 174 0.08 -14.37 -0.37
C TYR A 174 -0.88 -14.48 -1.55
N CYS A 175 -1.15 -15.66 -2.11
CA CYS A 175 -2.17 -15.79 -3.16
C CYS A 175 -3.58 -15.60 -2.60
N GLY A 176 -3.86 -16.07 -1.37
CA GLY A 176 -5.12 -15.81 -0.68
C GLY A 176 -5.33 -14.31 -0.42
N ALA A 177 -4.29 -13.63 0.09
CA ALA A 177 -4.31 -12.17 0.29
C ALA A 177 -4.46 -11.42 -1.03
N TRP A 178 -3.73 -11.79 -2.07
CA TRP A 178 -3.82 -11.21 -3.41
C TRP A 178 -5.24 -11.33 -3.98
N ALA A 179 -5.88 -12.50 -3.87
CA ALA A 179 -7.24 -12.71 -4.33
C ALA A 179 -8.24 -11.81 -3.57
N GLY A 180 -8.12 -11.75 -2.23
CA GLY A 180 -8.95 -10.89 -1.40
C GLY A 180 -8.79 -9.40 -1.72
N LEU A 181 -7.54 -8.93 -1.84
CA LEU A 181 -7.23 -7.55 -2.23
C LEU A 181 -7.67 -7.24 -3.66
N GLY A 182 -7.53 -8.19 -4.58
CA GLY A 182 -7.97 -8.06 -5.98
C GLY A 182 -9.48 -7.84 -6.07
N ILE A 183 -10.27 -8.59 -5.31
CA ILE A 183 -11.72 -8.40 -5.22
C ILE A 183 -12.05 -7.03 -4.63
N GLN A 184 -11.39 -6.63 -3.54
CA GLN A 184 -11.60 -5.31 -2.93
C GLN A 184 -11.24 -4.17 -3.88
N PHE A 185 -10.13 -4.30 -4.61
CA PHE A 185 -9.68 -3.33 -5.60
C PHE A 185 -10.64 -3.25 -6.78
N ALA A 186 -11.11 -4.39 -7.30
CA ALA A 186 -12.12 -4.43 -8.36
C ALA A 186 -13.41 -3.71 -7.92
N ARG A 187 -13.88 -3.94 -6.69
CA ARG A 187 -15.02 -3.20 -6.12
C ARG A 187 -14.74 -1.70 -5.98
N LEU A 188 -13.54 -1.32 -5.59
CA LEU A 188 -13.14 0.09 -5.46
C LEU A 188 -13.06 0.81 -6.82
N VAL A 189 -12.69 0.11 -7.89
CA VAL A 189 -12.53 0.69 -9.23
C VAL A 189 -13.85 0.65 -10.02
N PHE A 190 -14.56 -0.47 -10.00
CA PHE A 190 -15.78 -0.70 -10.81
C PHE A 190 -17.09 -0.48 -10.04
N GLY A 191 -17.06 -0.55 -8.70
CA GLY A 191 -18.25 -0.30 -7.88
C GLY A 191 -18.67 1.17 -7.88
N ASP A 192 -17.71 2.09 -7.95
CA ASP A 192 -17.97 3.53 -7.99
C ASP A 192 -18.65 3.96 -9.32
N THR A 193 -18.51 3.17 -10.39
CA THR A 193 -19.15 3.46 -11.69
C THR A 193 -20.63 3.10 -11.75
N GLY A 194 -21.14 2.26 -10.84
CA GLY A 194 -22.53 1.76 -10.92
C GLY A 194 -23.58 2.64 -10.22
N GLY A 195 -23.17 3.56 -9.33
CA GLY A 195 -24.08 4.36 -8.50
C GLY A 195 -24.26 5.81 -8.91
N ALA A 196 -23.47 6.32 -9.85
CA ALA A 196 -23.47 7.71 -10.26
C ALA A 196 -24.00 7.87 -11.69
N SER A 197 -25.29 7.65 -11.88
CA SER A 197 -26.07 8.54 -12.75
C SER A 197 -26.40 9.82 -11.97
N SER A 198 -25.41 10.44 -11.33
CA SER A 198 -25.52 11.85 -11.01
C SER A 198 -25.45 12.54 -12.36
N GLY A 199 -26.59 13.01 -12.85
CA GLY A 199 -26.60 14.03 -13.89
C GLY A 199 -25.60 15.14 -13.54
N PRO A 200 -25.18 15.95 -14.52
CA PRO A 200 -24.34 17.12 -14.25
C PRO A 200 -24.89 17.79 -12.99
N PRO A 201 -24.05 18.05 -11.97
CA PRO A 201 -24.50 18.55 -10.67
C PRO A 201 -25.50 19.62 -10.99
N GLU A 202 -26.76 19.40 -10.59
CA GLU A 202 -27.82 20.36 -10.85
C GLU A 202 -27.25 21.67 -10.35
N VAL A 203 -26.94 22.56 -11.29
CA VAL A 203 -26.41 23.87 -10.96
C VAL A 203 -27.62 24.49 -10.29
N VAL A 204 -27.68 24.35 -8.96
CA VAL A 204 -28.55 25.14 -8.12
C VAL A 204 -28.02 26.54 -8.34
N LEU A 205 -28.52 27.17 -9.40
CA LEU A 205 -28.41 28.59 -9.63
C LEU A 205 -28.76 29.19 -8.28
N PRO A 206 -27.84 29.94 -7.65
CA PRO A 206 -28.16 30.59 -6.40
C PRO A 206 -29.52 31.27 -6.61
N PRO A 207 -30.52 31.02 -5.76
CA PRO A 207 -31.84 31.61 -5.93
C PRO A 207 -31.58 33.08 -6.19
N HIS A 208 -32.05 33.60 -7.33
CA HIS A 208 -31.88 34.99 -7.70
C HIS A 208 -32.39 35.82 -6.53
N GLY A 209 -31.47 36.18 -5.64
CA GLY A 209 -31.76 36.98 -4.48
C GLY A 209 -32.15 38.30 -5.09
N THR A 210 -33.43 38.64 -4.97
CA THR A 210 -33.87 40.02 -5.00
C THR A 210 -32.87 40.79 -4.17
N SER A 211 -32.05 41.60 -4.84
CA SER A 211 -31.06 42.47 -4.23
C SER A 211 -31.81 43.47 -3.34
N SER A 212 -32.09 43.09 -2.11
CA SER A 212 -32.42 44.03 -1.05
C SER A 212 -31.11 44.71 -0.68
N GLN A 213 -30.77 45.73 -1.47
CA GLN A 213 -29.74 46.72 -1.21
C GLN A 213 -29.97 47.27 0.21
N PRO A 214 -29.07 47.00 1.18
CA PRO A 214 -29.22 47.56 2.51
C PRO A 214 -29.00 49.06 2.42
N ALA A 215 -29.95 49.83 2.95
CA ALA A 215 -29.80 51.27 3.09
C ALA A 215 -28.54 51.58 3.91
N ALA A 216 -27.70 52.44 3.33
CA ALA A 216 -26.48 52.94 3.92
C ALA A 216 -26.75 53.60 5.28
N GLY A 217 -26.10 53.13 6.33
CA GLY A 217 -26.23 53.71 7.67
C GLY A 217 -25.46 52.96 8.74
N GLY A 218 -24.14 52.82 8.58
CA GLY A 218 -23.28 52.20 9.59
C GLY A 218 -21.81 52.62 9.43
N PRO A 219 -21.07 52.79 10.54
CA PRO A 219 -19.85 53.59 10.59
C PRO A 219 -18.71 53.01 9.76
N SER A 220 -18.18 53.85 8.89
CA SER A 220 -16.98 53.62 8.09
C SER A 220 -15.82 53.12 8.95
N LEU A 221 -15.33 51.91 8.67
CA LEU A 221 -14.02 51.49 9.12
C LEU A 221 -12.95 52.41 8.49
N PRO A 222 -11.90 52.79 9.22
CA PRO A 222 -10.82 53.58 8.68
C PRO A 222 -10.15 52.82 7.53
N SER A 223 -10.03 53.52 6.39
CA SER A 223 -9.25 53.11 5.23
C SER A 223 -7.82 52.77 5.70
N LEU A 224 -7.50 51.49 5.85
CA LEU A 224 -6.13 51.02 5.95
C LEU A 224 -5.43 51.43 4.66
N GLY A 225 -4.53 52.39 4.80
CA GLY A 225 -3.95 53.17 3.70
C GLY A 225 -3.43 52.30 2.57
N GLY A 226 -3.69 52.78 1.35
CA GLY A 226 -3.05 52.30 0.14
C GLY A 226 -1.54 52.51 0.23
N GLY A 227 -0.83 51.51 0.73
CA GLY A 227 0.59 51.35 0.51
C GLY A 227 0.79 50.95 -0.95
N SER A 228 1.16 51.92 -1.79
CA SER A 228 1.67 51.66 -3.13
C SER A 228 2.89 50.74 -3.04
N PHE A 229 2.77 49.51 -3.51
CA PHE A 229 3.93 48.66 -3.75
C PHE A 229 4.75 49.27 -4.90
N PRO A 230 6.06 49.49 -4.74
CA PRO A 230 6.90 49.96 -5.83
C PRO A 230 6.98 48.90 -6.94
N PRO A 231 7.06 49.31 -8.22
CA PRO A 231 7.20 48.39 -9.34
C PRO A 231 8.50 47.59 -9.23
N ILE A 232 8.40 46.27 -9.43
CA ILE A 232 9.57 45.39 -9.54
C ILE A 232 10.11 45.55 -10.96
N ASP A 233 11.18 46.32 -11.11
CA ASP A 233 11.93 46.37 -12.37
C ASP A 233 12.59 45.02 -12.64
N ARG A 234 12.18 44.36 -13.73
CA ARG A 234 12.89 43.20 -14.25
C ARG A 234 14.16 43.68 -14.95
N GLN A 235 15.31 43.47 -14.32
CA GLN A 235 16.59 43.56 -15.01
C GLN A 235 16.70 42.38 -15.99
N THR A 236 16.76 42.70 -17.27
CA THR A 236 17.14 41.81 -18.38
C THR A 236 18.64 41.61 -18.43
#